data_AF-A0A2E6KLT0-F1
#
_entry.id   AF-A0A2E6KLT0-F1
#
_cell.length_a   1.000
_cell.length_b   1.000
_cell.length_c   1.000
_cell.angle_alpha   90.00
_cell.angle_beta   90.00
_cell.angle_gamma   90.00
#
_symmetry.space_group_name_H-M   'P 1'
#
loop_
_entity.id
_entity.type
_entity.pdbx_description
1 polymer ?
#
loop_
_entity_poly.entity_id
_entity_poly.type
_entity_poly.pdbx_seq_one_letter_code
_entity_poly.pdbx_strand_id
1 'polypeptide(L)' 'MEKVMQAYQEGSVASKRLLEVNLEHPLLVKLADIQKDEARQSLFENVTYLLYEQARLMEGDLPEDLSEFTTKMNDLLLKL' A
#
# COMPACT_ATOMS: atom_id res chain seq x y z
N MET A 1 -7.35 -5.08 -18.42
CA MET A 1 -8.56 -4.63 -19.14
C MET A 1 -8.97 -3.22 -18.78
N GLU A 2 -8.90 -2.80 -17.51
CA GLU A 2 -9.25 -1.44 -17.09
C GLU A 2 -8.51 -0.33 -17.86
N LYS A 3 -7.17 -0.40 -17.98
CA LYS A 3 -6.36 0.55 -18.77
C LYS A 3 -6.78 0.63 -20.25
N VAL A 4 -7.22 -0.50 -20.82
CA VAL A 4 -7.72 -0.56 -22.20
C VAL A 4 -9.07 0.14 -22.27
N MET A 5 -9.99 -0.13 -21.33
CA MET A 5 -11.30 0.53 -21.29
C MET A 5 -11.20 2.04 -21.06
N GLN A 6 -10.32 2.50 -20.16
CA GLN A 6 -10.06 3.93 -19.92
C GLN A 6 -9.52 4.65 -21.17
N ALA A 7 -8.72 3.97 -21.99
CA ALA A 7 -8.21 4.53 -23.24
C ALA A 7 -9.30 4.65 -24.33
N TYR A 8 -10.35 3.84 -24.26
CA TYR A 8 -11.46 3.83 -25.24
C TYR A 8 -12.71 4.59 -24.77
N GLN A 9 -12.90 4.80 -23.47
CA GLN A 9 -14.01 5.55 -22.89
C GLN A 9 -13.49 6.64 -21.95
N GLU A 10 -13.41 7.88 -22.45
CA GLU A 10 -13.22 9.04 -21.60
C GLU A 10 -14.35 9.11 -20.55
N GLY A 11 -13.97 9.07 -19.27
CA GLY A 11 -14.92 9.16 -18.15
C GLY A 11 -15.36 7.84 -17.52
N SER A 12 -14.74 6.69 -17.87
CA SER A 12 -15.00 5.45 -17.13
C SER A 12 -14.59 5.60 -15.65
N VAL A 13 -15.52 5.40 -14.73
CA VAL A 13 -15.26 5.46 -13.29
C VAL A 13 -14.38 4.28 -12.89
N ALA A 14 -13.25 4.56 -12.25
CA ALA A 14 -12.36 3.51 -11.72
C ALA A 14 -13.11 2.67 -10.67
N SER A 15 -13.02 1.35 -10.78
CA SER A 15 -13.59 0.47 -9.75
C SER A 15 -12.83 0.62 -8.44
N LYS A 16 -13.52 0.44 -7.31
CA LYS A 16 -12.84 0.24 -6.04
C LYS A 16 -11.96 -1.00 -6.15
N ARG A 17 -10.71 -0.88 -5.68
CA ARG A 17 -9.76 -2.00 -5.61
C ARG A 17 -9.97 -2.79 -4.33
N LEU A 18 -9.62 -4.07 -4.38
CA LEU A 18 -9.58 -4.96 -3.22
C LEU A 18 -8.12 -5.26 -2.89
N LEU A 19 -7.69 -4.94 -1.67
CA LEU A 19 -6.36 -5.32 -1.20
C LEU A 19 -6.45 -6.72 -0.58
N GLU A 20 -5.87 -7.71 -1.26
CA GLU A 20 -5.74 -9.07 -0.74
C GLU A 20 -4.42 -9.23 0.01
N VAL A 21 -4.44 -9.91 1.16
CA VAL A 21 -3.25 -10.12 2.00
C VAL A 21 -3.10 -11.59 2.38
N ASN A 22 -1.84 -12.04 2.49
CA ASN A 22 -1.52 -13.36 3.02
C ASN A 22 -1.34 -13.28 4.55
N LEU A 23 -2.26 -13.87 5.30
CA LEU A 23 -2.26 -13.87 6.77
C LEU A 23 -1.12 -14.68 7.39
N GLU A 24 -0.55 -15.65 6.65
CA GLU A 24 0.59 -16.46 7.12
C GLU A 24 1.92 -15.75 6.93
N HIS A 25 1.95 -14.62 6.21
CA HIS A 25 3.19 -13.91 5.96
C HIS A 25 3.71 -13.27 7.25
N PRO A 26 5.00 -13.47 7.64
CA PRO A 26 5.55 -12.98 8.91
C PRO A 26 5.38 -11.48 9.14
N LEU A 27 5.39 -10.68 8.08
CA LEU A 27 5.15 -9.24 8.16
C LEU A 27 3.74 -8.90 8.65
N LEU A 28 2.71 -9.62 8.17
CA LEU A 28 1.31 -9.36 8.55
C LEU A 28 1.05 -9.80 9.99
N VAL A 29 1.65 -10.91 10.42
CA VAL A 29 1.64 -11.34 11.82
C VAL A 29 2.24 -10.25 12.72
N LYS A 30 3.43 -9.74 12.37
CA LYS A 30 4.09 -8.67 13.13
C LYS A 30 3.28 -7.37 13.12
N LEU A 31 2.64 -7.05 11.99
CA LEU A 31 1.78 -5.88 11.85
C LEU A 31 0.57 -5.95 12.78
N ALA A 32 -0.05 -7.13 12.94
CA ALA A 32 -1.17 -7.33 13.84
C ALA A 32 -0.80 -7.11 15.32
N ASP A 33 0.45 -7.39 15.70
CA ASP A 33 0.95 -7.07 17.03
C ASP A 33 1.27 -5.58 17.20
N ILE A 34 1.84 -4.94 16.16
CA ILE A 34 2.09 -3.49 16.15
C ILE A 34 0.78 -2.71 16.29
N GLN A 35 -0.30 -3.16 15.65
CA GLN A 35 -1.62 -2.51 15.72
C GLN A 35 -2.16 -2.38 17.15
N LYS A 36 -1.79 -3.29 18.06
CA LYS A 36 -2.28 -3.30 19.45
C LYS A 36 -1.56 -2.27 20.34
N ASP A 37 -0.45 -1.72 19.87
CA ASP A 37 0.37 -0.76 20.61
C ASP A 37 0.13 0.66 20.07
N GLU A 38 -0.64 1.46 20.81
CA GLU A 38 -0.97 2.84 20.44
C GLU A 38 0.29 3.69 20.20
N ALA A 39 1.38 3.43 20.92
CA ALA A 39 2.64 4.15 20.73
C ALA A 39 3.28 3.87 19.36
N ARG A 40 2.85 2.81 18.67
CA ARG A 40 3.32 2.39 17.35
C ARG A 40 2.30 2.58 16.23
N GLN A 41 1.19 3.29 16.50
CA GLN A 41 0.14 3.53 15.51
C GLN A 41 0.68 4.15 14.22
N SER A 42 1.60 5.12 14.32
CA SER A 42 2.24 5.73 13.13
C SER A 42 3.07 4.73 12.31
N LEU A 43 3.73 3.77 12.98
CA LEU A 43 4.46 2.70 12.28
C LEU A 43 3.48 1.76 11.58
N PHE A 44 2.38 1.39 12.23
CA PHE A 44 1.32 0.58 11.63
C PHE A 44 0.79 1.22 10.34
N GLU A 45 0.41 2.50 10.40
CA GLU A 45 -0.12 3.26 9.27
C GLU A 45 0.89 3.36 8.12
N ASN A 46 2.16 3.65 8.42
CA ASN A 46 3.19 3.72 7.39
C ASN A 46 3.41 2.37 6.70
N VAL A 47 3.45 1.26 7.45
CA VAL A 47 3.66 -0.07 6.86
C VAL A 47 2.44 -0.51 6.04
N THR A 48 1.22 -0.24 6.51
CA THR A 48 0.00 -0.56 5.71
C THR A 48 -0.09 0.27 4.44
N TYR A 49 0.26 1.56 4.50
CA TYR A 49 0.37 2.40 3.31
C TYR A 49 1.38 1.82 2.32
N LEU A 50 2.59 1.49 2.77
CA LEU A 50 3.63 0.94 1.89
C LEU A 50 3.22 -0.40 1.26
N LEU A 51 2.56 -1.28 2.02
CA LEU A 51 2.04 -2.54 1.49
C LEU A 51 1.00 -2.33 0.40
N TYR A 52 0.10 -1.36 0.57
CA TYR A 52 -0.89 -1.01 -0.43
C TYR A 52 -0.24 -0.46 -1.71
N GLU A 53 0.69 0.49 -1.57
CA GLU A 53 1.39 1.07 -2.73
C GLU A 53 2.29 0.04 -3.44
N GLN A 54 2.90 -0.90 -2.70
CA GLN A 54 3.62 -2.03 -3.28
C GLN A 54 2.70 -2.96 -4.08
N ALA A 55 1.49 -3.25 -3.59
CA ALA A 55 0.52 -4.06 -4.31
C ALA A 55 0.14 -3.40 -5.65
N ARG A 56 -0.08 -2.07 -5.64
CA ARG A 56 -0.34 -1.30 -6.87
C ARG A 56 0.82 -1.37 -7.86
N LEU A 57 2.06 -1.22 -7.36
CA LEU A 57 3.26 -1.37 -8.18
C LEU A 57 3.35 -2.76 -8.83
N MET A 58 2.99 -3.82 -8.10
CA MET A 58 2.95 -5.19 -8.64
C MET A 58 1.87 -5.36 -9.72
N GLU A 59 0.76 -4.63 -9.63
CA GLU A 59 -0.28 -4.56 -10.68
C GLU A 59 0.12 -3.67 -11.87
N GLY A 60 1.29 -3.03 -11.82
CA GLY A 60 1.81 -2.14 -12.84
C GLY A 60 1.24 -0.72 -12.77
N ASP A 61 0.70 -0.32 -11.62
CA ASP A 61 0.26 1.03 -11.34
C ASP A 61 1.28 1.76 -10.47
N LEU A 62 1.52 3.01 -10.82
CA LEU A 62 2.38 3.86 -10.00
C LEU A 62 1.65 4.24 -8.70
N PRO A 63 2.41 4.51 -7.63
CA PRO A 63 1.85 5.10 -6.44
C PRO A 63 1.13 6.40 -6.75
N GLU A 64 0.06 6.68 -5.99
CA GLU A 64 -0.65 7.95 -6.11
C GLU A 64 0.27 9.14 -5.85
N ASP A 65 1.11 9.02 -4.82
CA ASP A 65 2.17 9.99 -4.51
C ASP A 65 3.52 9.26 -4.35
N LEU A 66 4.36 9.38 -5.39
CA LEU A 66 5.71 8.84 -5.41
C LEU A 66 6.62 9.44 -4.34
N SER A 67 6.42 10.70 -3.98
CA SER A 67 7.24 11.39 -2.98
C SER A 67 6.89 10.92 -1.58
N GLU A 68 5.60 10.78 -1.28
CA GLU A 68 5.12 10.23 -0.01
C GLU A 68 5.57 8.77 0.17
N PHE A 69 5.39 7.94 -0.86
CA PHE A 69 5.86 6.55 -0.88
C PHE A 69 7.37 6.46 -0.55
N THR A 70 8.18 7.25 -1.25
CA THR A 70 9.64 7.26 -1.04
C THR A 70 10.00 7.75 0.37
N THR A 71 9.32 8.78 0.86
CA THR A 71 9.55 9.33 2.21
C THR A 71 9.23 8.30 3.28
N LYS A 72 8.04 7.68 3.25
CA LYS A 72 7.64 6.65 4.23
C LYS A 72 8.53 5.42 4.17
N MET A 73 9.00 5.03 2.99
CA MET A 73 9.95 3.94 2.83
C MET A 73 11.29 4.29 3.52
N ASN A 74 11.83 5.48 3.27
CA ASN A 74 13.06 5.93 3.89
C ASN A 74 12.93 6.04 5.42
N ASP A 75 11.81 6.58 5.91
CA ASP A 75 11.51 6.67 7.34
C ASP A 75 11.47 5.30 8.02
N LEU A 76 10.99 4.27 7.32
CA LEU A 76 11.00 2.89 7.81
C LEU A 76 12.43 2.36 7.89
N LEU A 77 13.23 2.56 6.85
CA LEU A 77 14.61 2.08 6.76
C LEU A 77 15.53 2.72 7.81
N LEU A 78 15.31 3.99 8.15
CA LEU A 78 16.08 4.69 9.18
C LEU A 78 15.75 4.24 10.61
N LYS A 79 14.65 3.50 10.80
CA LYS A 79 14.19 2.97 12.10
C LYS A 79 14.56 1.50 12.32
N LEU A 80 15.23 0.87 11.35
CA LEU A 80 15.80 -0.47 11.46
C LEU A 80 17.10 -0.44 12.28
#